data_AF-A0A420SKU3-F1
#
_entry.id   AF-A0A420SKU3-F1
#
_cell.length_a   1.000
_cell.length_b   1.000
_cell.length_c   1.000
_cell.angle_alpha   90.00
_cell.angle_beta   90.00
_cell.angle_gamma   90.00
#
_symmetry.space_group_name_H-M   'P 1'
#
loop_
_entity.id
_entity.type
_entity.pdbx_description
1 polymer ?
#
loop_
_entity_poly.entity_id
_entity_poly.type
_entity_poly.pdbx_seq_one_letter_code
_entity_poly.pdbx_strand_id
1 'polypeptide(L)'
;MLDRTFIRTALSGPAKQAIAAALWDTPRSEVESDLKYYFKYYIQQCELIALHEGGSHTPLATHADIMAIAQLLRSSRTREEIHQKLLMSCSLPDSDACCSHSIDLAARILLMVEFGNLPFAYSGSRQIEWVKGSLKQWVTERFESKPVLGHSKVKLEKIFNANNLGKIAGIEVVWTNNLADHLRLLKDDQAVAVFHHASFLKRQQR
;
A
#
# COMPACT_ATOMS: atom_id res chain seq x y z
N MET A 1 -9.31 6.85 21.31
CA MET A 1 -10.62 6.43 20.77
C MET A 1 -10.51 6.53 19.25
N LEU A 2 -10.62 5.41 18.52
CA LEU A 2 -10.51 5.41 17.06
C LEU A 2 -11.71 6.13 16.46
N ASP A 3 -11.45 6.98 15.48
CA ASP A 3 -12.47 7.75 14.79
C ASP A 3 -13.40 6.82 13.98
N ARG A 4 -14.71 6.91 14.20
CA ARG A 4 -15.75 6.13 13.50
C ARG A 4 -16.27 6.82 12.23
N THR A 5 -15.50 7.78 11.73
CA THR A 5 -15.78 8.45 10.47
C THR A 5 -15.83 7.44 9.33
N PHE A 6 -16.88 7.54 8.50
CA PHE A 6 -17.09 6.66 7.35
C PHE A 6 -16.00 6.88 6.31
N ILE A 7 -15.60 5.81 5.64
CA ILE A 7 -14.54 5.81 4.62
C ILE A 7 -14.82 6.79 3.47
N ARG A 8 -16.11 7.12 3.22
CA ARG A 8 -16.56 8.03 2.15
C ARG A 8 -16.59 9.51 2.54
N THR A 9 -16.23 9.84 3.78
CA THR A 9 -16.26 11.23 4.27
C THR A 9 -14.85 11.82 4.31
N ALA A 10 -14.74 13.14 4.20
CA ALA A 10 -13.44 13.81 4.23
C ALA A 10 -12.71 13.52 5.54
N LEU A 11 -11.44 13.10 5.44
CA LEU A 11 -10.59 12.81 6.58
C LEU A 11 -10.33 14.06 7.43
N SER A 12 -10.93 14.09 8.62
CA SER A 12 -10.72 15.14 9.62
C SER A 12 -9.28 15.11 10.16
N GLY A 13 -8.79 16.23 10.72
CA GLY A 13 -7.49 16.27 11.41
C GLY A 13 -7.35 15.20 12.50
N PRO A 14 -8.35 15.04 13.39
CA PRO A 14 -8.37 13.96 14.39
C PRO A 14 -8.31 12.55 13.80
N ALA A 15 -9.03 12.28 12.70
CA ALA A 15 -9.02 10.99 12.02
C ALA A 15 -7.61 10.66 11.48
N LYS A 16 -6.95 11.63 10.84
CA LYS A 16 -5.57 11.49 10.35
C LYS A 16 -4.61 11.17 11.48
N GLN A 17 -4.74 11.85 12.62
CA GLN A 17 -3.93 11.59 13.80
C GLN A 17 -4.16 10.17 14.35
N ALA A 18 -5.41 9.71 14.41
CA ALA A 18 -5.74 8.37 14.86
C ALA A 18 -5.16 7.28 13.94
N ILE A 19 -5.23 7.48 12.61
CA ILE A 19 -4.64 6.56 11.62
C ILE A 19 -3.12 6.52 11.75
N ALA A 20 -2.46 7.69 11.81
CA ALA A 20 -1.00 7.75 11.92
C ALA A 20 -0.49 7.13 13.24
N ALA A 21 -1.23 7.31 14.34
CA ALA A 21 -0.95 6.67 15.61
C ALA A 21 -1.12 5.14 15.51
N ALA A 22 -2.17 4.65 14.86
CA ALA A 22 -2.39 3.22 14.71
C ALA A 22 -1.32 2.54 13.83
N LEU A 23 -0.89 3.19 12.74
CA LEU A 23 0.05 2.59 11.80
C LEU A 23 1.51 2.67 12.27
N TRP A 24 1.92 3.78 12.89
CA TRP A 24 3.33 4.06 13.17
C TRP A 24 3.59 4.70 14.54
N ASP A 25 2.64 4.62 15.48
CA ASP A 25 2.77 5.18 16.83
C ASP A 25 3.20 6.67 16.82
N THR A 26 2.76 7.41 15.80
CA THR A 26 3.26 8.76 15.51
C THR A 26 2.62 9.81 16.40
N PRO A 27 3.41 10.73 16.99
CA PRO A 27 2.88 11.83 17.79
C PRO A 27 2.07 12.81 16.93
N ARG A 28 1.01 13.38 17.50
CA ARG A 28 0.04 14.23 16.79
C ARG A 28 0.66 15.41 16.04
N SER A 29 1.77 15.96 16.56
CA SER A 29 2.47 17.12 16.00
C SER A 29 3.14 16.86 14.64
N GLU A 30 3.48 15.61 14.31
CA GLU A 30 4.21 15.26 13.08
C GLU A 30 3.28 14.83 11.92
N VAL A 31 1.96 14.80 12.14
CA VAL A 31 1.01 14.16 11.22
C VAL A 31 0.69 15.03 9.99
N GLU A 32 0.52 16.35 10.16
CA GLU A 32 -0.03 17.18 9.08
C GLU A 32 0.99 17.60 8.01
N SER A 33 2.24 17.90 8.39
CA SER A 33 3.27 18.30 7.43
C SER A 33 3.85 17.13 6.66
N ASP A 34 4.14 16.02 7.36
CA ASP A 34 4.95 14.94 6.79
C ASP A 34 4.13 13.93 5.99
N LEU A 35 2.86 13.73 6.36
CA LEU A 35 2.00 12.67 5.83
C LEU A 35 0.93 13.18 4.85
N LYS A 36 1.00 14.43 4.41
CA LYS A 36 0.03 15.01 3.45
C LYS A 36 -0.17 14.13 2.21
N TYR A 37 0.92 13.67 1.59
CA TYR A 37 0.86 12.83 0.39
C TYR A 37 0.40 11.40 0.69
N TYR A 38 0.74 10.88 1.87
CA TYR A 38 0.21 9.59 2.33
C TYR A 38 -1.31 9.65 2.50
N PHE A 39 -1.85 10.68 3.16
CA PHE A 39 -3.30 10.80 3.32
C PHE A 39 -4.03 11.03 2.00
N LYS A 40 -3.40 11.69 1.02
CA LYS A 40 -3.94 11.75 -0.35
C LYS A 40 -4.05 10.35 -0.95
N TYR A 41 -2.99 9.54 -0.85
CA TYR A 41 -3.00 8.14 -1.30
C TYR A 41 -4.06 7.31 -0.56
N TYR A 42 -4.14 7.44 0.77
CA TYR A 42 -5.10 6.74 1.62
C TYR A 42 -6.54 6.98 1.15
N ILE A 43 -6.92 8.25 0.93
CA ILE A 43 -8.26 8.62 0.45
C ILE A 43 -8.52 7.99 -0.91
N GLN A 44 -7.55 8.05 -1.83
CA GLN A 44 -7.70 7.46 -3.16
C GLN A 44 -7.93 5.94 -3.10
N GLN A 45 -7.23 5.21 -2.22
CA GLN A 45 -7.47 3.77 -2.07
C GLN A 45 -8.86 3.48 -1.48
N CYS A 46 -9.32 4.30 -0.54
CA CYS A 46 -10.66 4.23 0.04
C CYS A 46 -11.77 4.51 -1.00
N GLU A 47 -11.56 5.47 -1.89
CA GLU A 47 -12.49 5.78 -2.98
C GLU A 47 -12.52 4.65 -4.03
N LEU A 48 -11.37 4.11 -4.41
CA LEU A 48 -11.28 3.03 -5.40
C LEU A 48 -12.05 1.78 -4.98
N ILE A 49 -11.95 1.37 -3.71
CA ILE A 49 -12.69 0.20 -3.23
C ILE A 49 -14.19 0.49 -3.10
N ALA A 50 -14.57 1.71 -2.72
CA ALA A 50 -15.98 2.12 -2.65
C ALA A 50 -16.64 2.12 -4.03
N LEU A 51 -15.89 2.48 -5.09
CA LEU A 51 -16.33 2.39 -6.48
C LEU A 51 -16.40 0.94 -6.97
N HIS A 52 -15.44 0.09 -6.57
CA HIS A 52 -15.40 -1.31 -6.98
C HIS A 52 -16.61 -2.11 -6.51
N GLU A 53 -17.06 -1.90 -5.27
CA GLU A 53 -18.18 -2.63 -4.70
C GLU A 53 -19.56 -2.04 -5.06
N GLY A 54 -19.64 -1.23 -6.12
CA GLY A 54 -20.91 -0.67 -6.61
C GLY A 54 -21.66 0.17 -5.58
N GLY A 55 -20.96 0.69 -4.57
CA GLY A 55 -21.57 1.44 -3.48
C GLY A 55 -22.23 0.59 -2.37
N SER A 56 -22.23 -0.74 -2.44
CA SER A 56 -22.92 -1.61 -1.47
C SER A 56 -22.00 -2.65 -0.83
N HIS A 57 -21.98 -2.66 0.51
CA HIS A 57 -21.55 -3.77 1.39
C HIS A 57 -20.05 -4.10 1.48
N THR A 58 -19.19 -3.11 1.72
CA THR A 58 -17.88 -3.37 2.34
C THR A 58 -18.06 -3.69 3.84
N PRO A 59 -17.40 -4.72 4.41
CA PRO A 59 -17.24 -4.93 5.85
C PRO A 59 -16.57 -3.74 6.55
N LEU A 60 -15.84 -2.95 5.76
CA LEU A 60 -15.22 -1.70 6.13
C LEU A 60 -16.25 -0.58 6.07
N ALA A 61 -16.88 -0.26 7.20
CA ALA A 61 -17.73 0.91 7.33
C ALA A 61 -16.90 2.17 7.66
N THR A 62 -15.84 2.00 8.45
CA THR A 62 -15.09 3.08 9.06
C THR A 62 -13.57 2.94 8.89
N HIS A 63 -12.85 4.05 9.06
CA HIS A 63 -11.39 4.01 9.13
C HIS A 63 -10.88 3.12 10.26
N ALA A 64 -11.63 2.99 11.36
CA ALA A 64 -11.30 2.12 12.47
C ALA A 64 -11.29 0.62 12.07
N ASP A 65 -12.17 0.20 11.17
CA ASP A 65 -12.23 -1.18 10.68
C ASP A 65 -10.97 -1.52 9.87
N ILE A 66 -10.52 -0.59 9.02
CA ILE A 66 -9.26 -0.71 8.27
C ILE A 66 -8.09 -0.85 9.25
N MET A 67 -8.04 0.00 10.28
CA MET A 67 -6.98 -0.05 11.28
C MET A 67 -7.00 -1.36 12.08
N ALA A 68 -8.17 -1.90 12.41
CA ALA A 68 -8.28 -3.18 13.09
C ALA A 68 -7.67 -4.32 12.27
N ILE A 69 -7.95 -4.37 10.96
CA ILE A 69 -7.34 -5.36 10.06
C ILE A 69 -5.82 -5.10 9.94
N ALA A 70 -5.39 -3.85 9.80
CA ALA A 70 -3.98 -3.50 9.76
C ALA A 70 -3.21 -3.97 11.01
N GLN A 71 -3.81 -3.90 12.19
CA GLN A 71 -3.19 -4.44 13.41
C GLN A 71 -3.08 -5.98 13.39
N LEU A 72 -4.08 -6.68 12.84
CA LEU A 72 -4.00 -8.13 12.67
C LEU A 72 -2.87 -8.51 11.71
N LEU A 73 -2.73 -7.78 10.61
CA LEU A 73 -1.64 -7.95 9.64
C LEU A 73 -0.26 -7.72 10.28
N ARG A 74 -0.11 -6.67 11.10
CA ARG A 74 1.14 -6.39 11.85
C ARG A 74 1.47 -7.47 12.88
N SER A 75 0.45 -8.13 13.45
CA SER A 75 0.60 -9.21 14.44
C SER A 75 1.04 -10.56 13.83
N SER A 76 1.49 -10.56 12.57
CA SER A 76 1.94 -11.75 11.83
C SER A 76 0.86 -12.85 11.69
N ARG A 77 -0.42 -12.48 11.78
CA ARG A 77 -1.53 -13.38 11.45
C ARG A 77 -1.53 -13.70 9.96
N THR A 78 -1.96 -14.90 9.61
CA THR A 78 -2.06 -15.29 8.21
C THR A 78 -3.31 -14.68 7.57
N ARG A 79 -3.30 -14.56 6.24
CA ARG A 79 -4.46 -14.07 5.48
C ARG A 79 -5.71 -14.88 5.80
N GLU A 80 -5.58 -16.20 5.90
CA GLU A 80 -6.66 -17.14 6.16
C GLU A 80 -7.26 -16.95 7.57
N GLU A 81 -6.41 -16.76 8.58
CA GLU A 81 -6.87 -16.48 9.95
C GLU A 81 -7.68 -15.18 10.02
N ILE A 82 -7.20 -14.12 9.35
CA ILE A 82 -7.87 -12.82 9.31
C ILE A 82 -9.18 -12.95 8.54
N HIS A 83 -9.16 -13.63 7.40
CA HIS A 83 -10.33 -13.84 6.56
C HIS A 83 -11.43 -14.62 7.29
N GLN A 84 -11.08 -15.73 7.96
CA GLN A 84 -12.02 -16.47 8.81
C GLN A 84 -12.61 -15.61 9.92
N LYS A 85 -11.78 -14.80 10.59
CA LYS A 85 -12.27 -13.88 11.64
C LYS A 85 -13.27 -12.86 11.11
N LEU A 86 -13.01 -12.31 9.92
CA LEU A 86 -13.91 -11.34 9.28
C LEU A 86 -15.22 -12.02 8.84
N LEU A 87 -15.14 -13.22 8.25
CA LEU A 87 -16.31 -14.02 7.87
C LEU A 87 -17.23 -14.30 9.08
N MET A 88 -16.65 -14.73 10.21
CA MET A 88 -17.42 -14.98 11.44
C MET A 88 -18.15 -13.74 11.98
N SER A 89 -17.65 -12.56 11.63
CA SER A 89 -18.21 -11.27 12.06
C SER A 89 -19.11 -10.62 11.00
N CYS A 90 -19.15 -11.15 9.78
CA CYS A 90 -19.88 -10.59 8.65
C CYS A 90 -21.18 -11.34 8.39
N SER A 91 -22.29 -10.61 8.37
CA SER A 91 -23.62 -11.14 7.99
C SER A 91 -24.03 -10.76 6.57
N LEU A 92 -23.08 -10.31 5.74
CA LEU A 92 -23.34 -9.80 4.39
C LEU A 92 -23.46 -10.94 3.36
N PRO A 93 -24.32 -10.81 2.34
CA PRO A 93 -24.23 -11.65 1.13
C PRO A 93 -22.87 -11.42 0.45
N ASP A 94 -22.29 -12.47 -0.16
CA ASP A 94 -20.94 -12.46 -0.76
C ASP A 94 -19.79 -12.04 0.19
N SER A 95 -19.96 -12.35 1.50
CA SER A 95 -19.00 -12.00 2.56
C SER A 95 -17.56 -12.45 2.28
N ASP A 96 -17.36 -13.54 1.53
CA ASP A 96 -16.03 -14.06 1.20
C ASP A 96 -15.18 -13.08 0.37
N ALA A 97 -15.74 -12.57 -0.73
CA ALA A 97 -15.07 -11.63 -1.63
C ALA A 97 -14.85 -10.28 -0.93
N CYS A 98 -15.88 -9.79 -0.23
CA CYS A 98 -15.84 -8.58 0.57
C CYS A 98 -14.76 -8.62 1.67
N CYS A 99 -14.59 -9.76 2.36
CA CYS A 99 -13.53 -9.96 3.34
C CYS A 99 -12.14 -9.91 2.67
N SER A 100 -11.98 -10.56 1.52
CA SER A 100 -10.74 -10.54 0.75
C SER A 100 -10.35 -9.12 0.32
N HIS A 101 -11.29 -8.34 -0.23
CA HIS A 101 -11.02 -6.95 -0.61
C HIS A 101 -10.67 -6.07 0.59
N SER A 102 -11.31 -6.31 1.75
CA SER A 102 -11.01 -5.57 2.99
C SER A 102 -9.59 -5.82 3.47
N ILE A 103 -9.12 -7.07 3.37
CA ILE A 103 -7.74 -7.44 3.69
C ILE A 103 -6.77 -6.80 2.69
N ASP A 104 -7.08 -6.84 1.39
CA ASP A 104 -6.24 -6.23 0.36
C ASP A 104 -6.12 -4.71 0.54
N LEU A 105 -7.21 -4.02 0.90
CA LEU A 105 -7.17 -2.59 1.21
C LEU A 105 -6.29 -2.30 2.42
N ALA A 106 -6.44 -3.05 3.51
CA ALA A 106 -5.64 -2.85 4.70
C ALA A 106 -4.14 -3.08 4.40
N ALA A 107 -3.81 -4.09 3.59
CA ALA A 107 -2.44 -4.36 3.14
C ALA A 107 -1.91 -3.24 2.23
N ARG A 108 -2.72 -2.72 1.30
CA ARG A 108 -2.39 -1.56 0.44
C ARG A 108 -2.07 -0.32 1.27
N ILE A 109 -2.92 -0.02 2.25
CA ILE A 109 -2.77 1.15 3.13
C ILE A 109 -1.51 1.03 4.01
N LEU A 110 -1.20 -0.18 4.46
CA LEU A 110 -0.06 -0.44 5.33
C LEU A 110 1.29 -0.38 4.59
N LEU A 111 1.35 -0.92 3.36
CA LEU A 111 2.61 -1.10 2.62
C LEU A 111 2.78 -0.17 1.41
N MET A 112 1.72 0.53 0.98
CA MET A 112 1.65 1.23 -0.30
C MET A 112 2.01 0.33 -1.48
N VAL A 113 1.52 -0.91 -1.45
CA VAL A 113 1.68 -1.93 -2.49
C VAL A 113 0.31 -2.28 -3.05
N GLU A 114 0.19 -2.37 -4.38
CA GLU A 114 -1.07 -2.70 -5.04
C GLU A 114 -1.41 -4.20 -4.97
N PHE A 115 -2.09 -4.61 -3.89
CA PHE A 115 -2.58 -5.99 -3.71
C PHE A 115 -3.95 -6.23 -4.33
N GLY A 116 -4.15 -7.38 -4.98
CA GLY A 116 -5.46 -7.79 -5.49
C GLY A 116 -5.92 -7.01 -6.74
N ASN A 117 -7.02 -7.45 -7.32
CA ASN A 117 -7.55 -6.91 -8.56
C ASN A 117 -8.59 -5.81 -8.28
N LEU A 118 -8.25 -4.56 -8.59
CA LEU A 118 -9.23 -3.49 -8.71
C LEU A 118 -9.44 -3.24 -10.20
N PRO A 119 -10.54 -3.68 -10.82
CA PRO A 119 -10.79 -3.57 -12.26
C PRO A 119 -10.83 -2.12 -12.78
N PHE A 120 -10.96 -1.13 -11.89
CA PHE A 120 -10.90 0.30 -12.22
C PHE A 120 -9.53 0.95 -11.92
N ALA A 121 -8.59 0.21 -11.32
CA ALA A 121 -7.22 0.65 -11.14
C ALA A 121 -6.42 0.24 -12.38
N TYR A 122 -6.43 1.09 -13.41
CA TYR A 122 -5.52 0.93 -14.53
C TYR A 122 -4.11 1.32 -14.08
N SER A 123 -3.40 0.40 -13.42
CA SER A 123 -1.95 0.49 -13.33
C SER A 123 -1.40 -0.47 -14.37
N GLY A 124 -0.51 -0.01 -15.26
CA GLY A 124 0.25 -0.87 -16.16
C GLY A 124 1.24 -1.80 -15.41
N SER A 125 1.01 -2.02 -14.12
CA SER A 125 1.81 -2.85 -13.24
C SER A 125 1.25 -4.27 -13.19
N ARG A 126 2.14 -5.23 -12.91
CA ARG A 126 1.77 -6.62 -12.71
C ARG A 126 1.04 -6.73 -11.38
N GLN A 127 -0.20 -7.20 -11.40
CA GLN A 127 -1.00 -7.43 -10.20
C GLN A 127 -0.22 -8.32 -9.21
N ILE A 128 -0.15 -7.85 -7.96
CA ILE A 128 0.45 -8.61 -6.89
C ILE A 128 -0.64 -9.41 -6.21
N GLU A 129 -0.61 -10.72 -6.45
CA GLU A 129 -1.52 -11.66 -5.82
C GLU A 129 -0.87 -12.19 -4.54
N TRP A 130 -1.36 -11.73 -3.39
CA TRP A 130 -1.02 -12.28 -2.08
C TRP A 130 -2.16 -13.19 -1.63
N VAL A 131 -2.06 -14.47 -2.00
CA VAL A 131 -3.15 -15.45 -1.81
C VAL A 131 -3.13 -16.10 -0.44
N LYS A 132 -1.94 -16.28 0.15
CA LYS A 132 -1.79 -17.08 1.38
C LYS A 132 -0.65 -16.63 2.30
N GLY A 133 -0.70 -17.11 3.54
CA GLY A 133 0.36 -16.87 4.54
C GLY A 133 0.29 -15.48 5.17
N SER A 134 1.31 -15.09 5.92
CA SER A 134 1.34 -13.79 6.60
C SER A 134 1.86 -12.68 5.67
N LEU A 135 1.40 -11.45 5.91
CA LEU A 135 1.89 -10.29 5.17
C LEU A 135 3.39 -10.07 5.39
N LYS A 136 3.87 -10.35 6.61
CA LYS A 136 5.29 -10.27 6.97
C LYS A 136 6.14 -11.21 6.13
N GLN A 137 5.72 -12.46 5.99
CA GLN A 137 6.41 -13.45 5.16
C GLN A 137 6.48 -12.97 3.70
N TRP A 138 5.36 -12.47 3.16
CA TRP A 138 5.32 -11.95 1.79
C TRP A 138 6.29 -10.78 1.58
N VAL A 139 6.36 -9.84 2.54
CA VAL A 139 7.30 -8.71 2.49
C VAL A 139 8.75 -9.21 2.49
N THR A 140 9.09 -10.12 3.40
CA THR A 140 10.44 -10.71 3.48
C THR A 140 10.82 -11.41 2.17
N GLU A 141 9.96 -12.28 1.64
CA GLU A 141 10.22 -12.99 0.39
C GLU A 141 10.43 -12.03 -0.79
N ARG A 142 9.62 -10.96 -0.87
CA ARG A 142 9.69 -10.01 -1.98
C ARG A 142 10.88 -9.06 -1.90
N PHE A 143 11.14 -8.47 -0.74
CA PHE A 143 12.08 -7.35 -0.61
C PHE A 143 13.45 -7.76 -0.06
N GLU A 144 13.58 -8.91 0.62
CA GLU A 144 14.89 -9.39 1.14
C GLU A 144 15.63 -10.30 0.15
N SER A 145 15.02 -10.60 -1.00
CA SER A 145 15.68 -11.32 -2.09
C SER A 145 16.95 -10.56 -2.51
N LYS A 146 18.12 -11.15 -2.25
CA LYS A 146 19.41 -10.55 -2.65
C LYS A 146 19.39 -10.33 -4.16
N PRO A 147 19.69 -9.12 -4.65
CA PRO A 147 19.75 -8.88 -6.08
C PRO A 147 20.81 -9.80 -6.70
N VAL A 148 20.38 -10.71 -7.57
CA VAL A 148 21.26 -11.57 -8.35
C VAL A 148 21.84 -10.71 -9.46
N LEU A 149 22.90 -9.96 -9.13
CA LEU A 149 23.67 -9.23 -10.13
C LEU A 149 24.45 -10.25 -10.96
N GLY A 150 23.96 -10.56 -12.16
CA GLY A 150 24.60 -11.49 -13.10
C GLY A 150 25.96 -11.01 -13.64
N HIS A 151 26.39 -9.80 -13.26
CA HIS A 151 27.64 -9.19 -13.69
C HIS A 151 28.48 -8.77 -12.49
N SER A 152 29.78 -9.06 -12.57
CA SER A 152 30.80 -8.61 -11.63
C SER A 152 30.83 -7.08 -11.54
N LYS A 153 30.42 -6.53 -10.38
CA LYS A 153 30.67 -5.16 -9.90
C LYS A 153 30.85 -4.10 -11.01
N VAL A 154 29.83 -3.87 -11.83
CA VAL A 154 29.81 -2.68 -12.70
C VAL A 154 29.66 -1.46 -11.81
N LYS A 155 30.71 -0.66 -11.69
CA LYS A 155 30.69 0.57 -10.90
C LYS A 155 30.26 1.72 -11.80
N LEU A 156 28.99 2.09 -11.72
CA LEU A 156 28.47 3.26 -12.42
C LEU A 156 29.05 4.54 -11.80
N GLU A 157 29.42 5.50 -12.63
CA GLU A 157 29.96 6.78 -12.18
C GLU A 157 28.90 7.60 -11.44
N LYS A 158 29.33 8.54 -10.57
CA LYS A 158 28.41 9.38 -9.77
C LYS A 158 27.44 10.21 -10.61
N ILE A 159 27.79 10.47 -11.87
CA ILE A 159 26.91 11.17 -12.81
C ILE A 159 25.68 10.33 -13.18
N PHE A 160 25.73 9.00 -13.02
CA PHE A 160 24.61 8.10 -13.21
C PHE A 160 23.65 8.15 -12.01
N ASN A 161 22.82 9.19 -11.98
CA ASN A 161 21.78 9.40 -10.98
C ASN A 161 20.42 9.63 -11.66
N ALA A 162 19.33 9.62 -10.89
CA ALA A 162 17.97 9.72 -11.43
C ALA A 162 17.75 10.93 -12.36
N ASN A 163 18.40 12.07 -12.09
CA ASN A 163 18.28 13.28 -12.91
C ASN A 163 18.99 13.15 -14.27
N ASN A 164 20.07 12.37 -14.32
CA ASN A 164 20.87 12.15 -15.52
C ASN A 164 20.51 10.85 -16.24
N LEU A 165 19.63 10.02 -15.69
CA LEU A 165 19.23 8.74 -16.27
C LEU A 165 18.65 8.90 -17.68
N GLY A 166 17.80 9.92 -17.87
CA GLY A 166 17.25 10.26 -19.19
C GLY A 166 18.30 10.79 -20.16
N LYS A 167 19.31 11.52 -19.67
CA LYS A 167 20.37 12.10 -20.52
C LYS A 167 21.41 11.07 -20.94
N ILE A 168 21.74 10.12 -20.06
CA ILE A 168 22.82 9.15 -20.26
C ILE A 168 22.30 7.87 -20.91
N ALA A 169 21.12 7.40 -20.50
CA ALA A 169 20.56 6.12 -20.91
C ALA A 169 19.26 6.23 -21.71
N GLY A 170 18.72 7.44 -21.91
CA GLY A 170 17.41 7.63 -22.54
C GLY A 170 16.24 7.13 -21.69
N ILE A 171 16.48 6.81 -20.40
CA ILE A 171 15.47 6.23 -19.52
C ILE A 171 14.66 7.34 -18.82
N GLU A 172 13.36 7.38 -19.07
CA GLU A 172 12.40 8.28 -18.43
C GLU A 172 12.16 7.90 -16.96
N VAL A 173 12.03 8.88 -16.07
CA VAL A 173 11.59 8.64 -14.69
C VAL A 173 10.08 8.79 -14.59
N VAL A 174 9.39 7.72 -14.22
CA VAL A 174 7.95 7.71 -13.97
C VAL A 174 7.70 7.60 -12.48
N TRP A 175 6.93 8.52 -11.90
CA TRP A 175 6.60 8.47 -10.48
C TRP A 175 5.52 7.43 -10.19
N THR A 176 5.72 6.60 -9.15
CA THR A 176 4.75 5.59 -8.73
C THR A 176 4.35 5.71 -7.26
N ASN A 177 3.09 5.41 -6.96
CA ASN A 177 2.59 5.22 -5.59
C ASN A 177 2.71 3.76 -5.12
N ASN A 178 3.06 2.83 -6.01
CA ASN A 178 3.23 1.42 -5.72
C ASN A 178 4.69 1.12 -5.37
N LEU A 179 4.97 0.81 -4.11
CA LEU A 179 6.32 0.52 -3.64
C LEU A 179 6.95 -0.68 -4.36
N ALA A 180 6.13 -1.66 -4.75
CA ALA A 180 6.63 -2.85 -5.44
C ALA A 180 7.09 -2.59 -6.88
N ASP A 181 6.74 -1.45 -7.47
CA ASP A 181 7.26 -1.01 -8.76
C ASP A 181 8.51 -0.13 -8.63
N HIS A 182 9.01 0.14 -7.42
CA HIS A 182 10.23 0.94 -7.26
C HIS A 182 11.41 0.30 -7.99
N LEU A 183 12.06 1.08 -8.87
CA LEU A 183 13.13 0.68 -9.78
C LEU A 183 12.75 -0.35 -10.85
N ARG A 184 11.45 -0.57 -11.06
CA ARG A 184 10.98 -1.42 -12.16
C ARG A 184 11.17 -0.71 -13.50
N LEU A 185 11.72 -1.42 -14.47
CA LEU A 185 11.76 -0.98 -15.85
C LEU A 185 10.41 -1.20 -16.54
N LEU A 186 10.00 -0.22 -17.33
CA LEU A 186 8.73 -0.12 -18.04
C LEU A 186 9.00 0.29 -19.49
N LYS A 187 7.99 0.11 -20.37
CA LYS A 187 8.04 0.52 -21.78
C LYS A 187 9.30 -0.01 -22.48
N ASP A 188 9.54 -1.33 -22.43
CA ASP A 188 10.73 -1.96 -23.03
C ASP A 188 12.05 -1.30 -22.60
N ASP A 189 12.22 -1.16 -21.28
CA ASP A 189 13.39 -0.54 -20.61
C ASP A 189 13.64 0.95 -20.90
N GLN A 190 12.66 1.65 -21.48
CA GLN A 190 12.74 3.10 -21.74
C GLN A 190 12.30 3.96 -20.56
N ALA A 191 11.70 3.37 -19.52
CA ALA A 191 11.28 4.10 -18.34
C ALA A 191 11.58 3.32 -17.06
N VAL A 192 11.85 4.02 -15.97
CA VAL A 192 11.99 3.45 -14.64
C VAL A 192 10.95 4.05 -13.70
N ALA A 193 10.26 3.20 -12.96
CA ALA A 193 9.33 3.63 -11.93
C ALA A 193 10.08 4.00 -10.64
N VAL A 194 9.80 5.19 -10.09
CA VAL A 194 10.40 5.67 -8.84
C VAL A 194 9.29 5.97 -7.83
N PHE A 195 9.25 5.16 -6.78
CA PHE A 195 8.41 5.43 -5.61
C PHE A 195 8.81 6.73 -4.90
N HIS A 196 7.84 7.63 -4.67
CA HIS A 196 8.12 9.01 -4.23
C HIS A 196 7.62 9.38 -2.82
N HIS A 197 7.00 8.47 -2.07
CA HIS A 197 6.55 8.77 -0.70
C HIS A 197 7.68 8.59 0.32
N ALA A 198 8.68 9.47 0.26
CA ALA A 198 9.84 9.40 1.14
C ALA A 198 9.46 9.48 2.64
N SER A 199 8.47 10.31 2.99
CA SER A 199 7.96 10.40 4.36
C SER A 199 7.37 9.08 4.86
N PHE A 200 6.68 8.34 3.99
CA PHE A 200 6.17 7.00 4.32
C PHE A 200 7.32 6.03 4.57
N LEU A 201 8.34 6.00 3.71
CA LEU A 201 9.50 5.11 3.90
C LEU A 201 10.24 5.39 5.22
N LYS A 202 10.41 6.66 5.59
CA LYS A 202 11.02 7.04 6.87
C LYS A 202 10.23 6.51 8.07
N ARG A 203 8.91 6.39 7.97
CA ARG A 203 8.06 5.83 9.03
C ARG A 203 8.18 4.31 9.12
N GLN A 204 8.36 3.63 7.98
CA GLN A 204 8.56 2.17 7.92
C GLN A 204 9.94 1.71 8.43
N GLN A 205 10.88 2.64 8.63
CA GLN A 205 12.21 2.34 9.20
C GLN A 205 12.24 2.36 10.74
N ARG A 206 11.14 2.76 11.39
CA ARG A 206 11.01 2.79 12.85
C ARG A 206 10.49 1.46 13.36
#